data_AF-A0A2Z4LAG3-F1
#
_entry.id   AF-A0A2Z4LAG3-F1
#
_cell.length_a   1.000
_cell.length_b   1.000
_cell.length_c   1.000
_cell.angle_alpha   90.00
_cell.angle_beta   90.00
_cell.angle_gamma   90.00
#
_symmetry.space_group_name_H-M   'P 1'
#
loop_
_entity.id
_entity.type
_entity.pdbx_description
1 polymer ?
#
loop_
_entity_poly.entity_id
_entity_poly.type
_entity_poly.pdbx_seq_one_letter_code
_entity_poly.pdbx_strand_id
1 'polypeptide(L)'
;MQQFQSAGYDRALTLFSPDGRLFQIEYAREAVKRGTTAIGIKSKDGVIFAVDKKIKSKLIEPTSVEKIFKIDEHIATASSGLVADARRLVDIARNQAQVNRLRYHEPITVTGLAKYLGDLEQMYTQSGGVRPFGISLIIGGVSDGECKIYETDPSGAIVEYKATAIGLGRDKALELFEEKYEDDITIEDAIDLAIDGIYEANSGKVTEDSIEISIIDKETAKYEKLPKDEIEGYVKKLLDRKEEERLEAERKAEEEREEKEARKAQLKAEREEKESEEETSTEENKTDDNTDETSEE
;
A
#
# COMPACT_ATOMS: atom_id res chain seq x y z
N MET A 1 20.43 -5.52 29.35
CA MET A 1 20.16 -6.69 28.48
C MET A 1 21.28 -6.76 27.46
N GLN A 2 22.07 -7.82 27.49
CA GLN A 2 23.21 -7.98 26.59
C GLN A 2 22.68 -8.27 25.18
N GLN A 3 23.03 -7.42 24.22
CA GLN A 3 22.68 -7.59 22.81
C GLN A 3 23.51 -8.78 22.29
N PHE A 4 22.95 -10.00 22.34
CA PHE A 4 23.63 -11.17 21.80
C PHE A 4 23.81 -10.96 20.30
N GLN A 5 25.07 -10.90 19.86
CA GLN A 5 25.41 -10.91 18.44
C GLN A 5 24.75 -12.13 17.79
N SER A 6 24.09 -11.88 16.65
CA SER A 6 23.41 -12.83 15.75
C SER A 6 24.25 -14.04 15.28
N ALA A 7 25.48 -14.21 15.78
CA ALA A 7 26.47 -15.14 15.27
C ALA A 7 26.04 -16.61 15.50
N GLY A 8 25.50 -17.25 14.45
CA GLY A 8 25.29 -18.69 14.38
C GLY A 8 23.84 -19.13 14.24
N TYR A 9 22.89 -18.39 14.81
CA TYR A 9 21.45 -18.73 14.76
C TYR A 9 20.81 -18.39 13.41
N ASP A 10 21.41 -17.48 12.65
CA ASP A 10 20.99 -17.12 11.29
C ASP A 10 21.41 -18.14 10.24
N ARG A 11 22.38 -19.02 10.55
CA ARG A 11 22.92 -20.03 9.63
C ARG A 11 22.09 -21.30 9.55
N ALA A 12 21.26 -21.55 10.54
CA ALA A 12 20.43 -22.74 10.58
C ALA A 12 18.97 -22.36 10.30
N LEU A 13 18.30 -23.22 9.53
CA LEU A 13 17.01 -22.87 8.92
C LEU A 13 15.88 -22.75 9.96
N THR A 14 15.87 -23.67 10.91
CA THR A 14 14.72 -23.93 11.80
C THR A 14 15.09 -23.70 13.27
N LEU A 15 16.11 -22.89 13.56
CA LEU A 15 16.56 -22.60 14.92
C LEU A 15 16.05 -21.25 15.41
N PHE A 16 15.46 -21.26 16.60
CA PHE A 16 15.14 -20.05 17.33
C PHE A 16 16.41 -19.36 17.82
N SER A 17 16.45 -18.05 17.67
CA SER A 17 17.42 -17.21 18.34
C SER A 17 17.14 -17.12 19.86
N PRO A 18 18.10 -16.66 20.69
CA PRO A 18 17.89 -16.49 22.13
C PRO A 18 16.72 -15.57 22.50
N ASP A 19 16.34 -14.65 21.61
CA ASP A 19 15.19 -13.75 21.74
C ASP A 19 13.89 -14.30 21.08
N GLY A 20 13.89 -15.55 20.64
CA GLY A 20 12.68 -16.26 20.17
C GLY A 20 12.30 -16.02 18.71
N ARG A 21 13.22 -15.51 17.89
CA ARG A 21 12.98 -15.19 16.47
C ARG A 21 13.46 -16.29 15.54
N LEU A 22 12.89 -16.31 14.34
CA LEU A 22 13.32 -17.16 13.23
C LEU A 22 13.84 -16.27 12.09
N PHE A 23 15.16 -16.10 12.03
CA PHE A 23 15.79 -15.16 11.09
C PHE A 23 15.51 -15.48 9.62
N GLN A 24 15.39 -16.76 9.25
CA GLN A 24 15.09 -17.13 7.87
C GLN A 24 13.69 -16.68 7.41
N ILE A 25 12.72 -16.64 8.32
CA ILE A 25 11.40 -16.08 8.02
C ILE A 25 11.49 -14.58 7.83
N GLU A 26 12.27 -13.88 8.66
CA GLU A 26 12.48 -12.44 8.50
C GLU A 26 13.19 -12.11 7.19
N TYR A 27 14.18 -12.89 6.78
CA TYR A 27 14.83 -12.74 5.48
C TYR A 27 13.86 -13.00 4.32
N ALA A 28 12.96 -13.97 4.45
CA ALA A 28 11.91 -14.22 3.47
C ALA A 28 10.91 -13.05 3.39
N ARG A 29 10.51 -12.47 4.52
CA ARG A 29 9.68 -11.26 4.58
C ARG A 29 10.36 -10.05 3.91
N GLU A 30 11.67 -9.90 4.08
CA GLU A 30 12.42 -8.86 3.36
C GLU A 30 12.42 -9.08 1.84
N ALA A 31 12.39 -10.33 1.37
CA ALA A 31 12.20 -10.62 -0.06
C ALA A 31 10.80 -10.19 -0.54
N VAL A 32 9.75 -10.40 0.27
CA VAL A 32 8.39 -9.92 -0.01
C VAL A 32 8.34 -8.40 -0.10
N LYS A 33 8.90 -7.69 0.90
CA LYS A 33 8.94 -6.21 0.92
C LYS A 33 9.66 -5.59 -0.28
N ARG A 34 10.58 -6.31 -0.91
CA ARG A 34 11.25 -5.87 -2.15
C ARG A 34 10.45 -6.15 -3.42
N GLY A 35 9.40 -6.96 -3.32
CA GLY A 35 8.47 -7.27 -4.41
C GLY A 35 7.63 -6.05 -4.83
N THR A 36 7.10 -6.09 -6.05
CA THR A 36 6.17 -5.04 -6.51
C THR A 36 4.84 -5.15 -5.80
N THR A 37 4.18 -4.01 -5.60
CA THR A 37 2.94 -3.92 -4.85
C THR A 37 1.83 -4.75 -5.49
N ALA A 38 1.09 -5.48 -4.66
CA ALA A 38 -0.13 -6.18 -5.02
C ALA A 38 -1.20 -5.85 -3.97
N ILE A 39 -2.43 -5.63 -4.43
CA ILE A 39 -3.58 -5.20 -3.63
C ILE A 39 -4.72 -6.18 -3.84
N GLY A 40 -5.48 -6.44 -2.78
CA GLY A 40 -6.75 -7.15 -2.82
C GLY A 40 -7.81 -6.39 -2.03
N ILE A 41 -8.96 -6.15 -2.64
CA ILE A 41 -10.07 -5.41 -2.02
C ILE A 41 -11.36 -6.22 -2.16
N LYS A 42 -12.06 -6.39 -1.03
CA LYS A 42 -13.37 -7.02 -0.96
C LYS A 42 -14.43 -5.95 -1.18
N SER A 43 -15.23 -6.14 -2.22
CA SER A 43 -16.43 -5.37 -2.51
C SER A 43 -17.68 -6.15 -2.07
N LYS A 44 -18.82 -5.47 -1.92
CA LYS A 44 -20.12 -6.13 -1.73
C LYS A 44 -20.51 -7.05 -2.91
N ASP A 45 -20.02 -6.73 -4.11
CA ASP A 45 -20.39 -7.37 -5.38
C ASP A 45 -19.28 -8.28 -5.92
N GLY A 46 -18.08 -8.30 -5.31
CA GLY A 46 -16.99 -9.15 -5.78
C GLY A 46 -15.67 -8.98 -5.03
N VAL A 47 -14.61 -9.54 -5.61
CA VAL A 47 -13.23 -9.40 -5.14
C VAL A 47 -12.37 -8.83 -6.25
N ILE A 48 -11.60 -7.79 -5.94
CA ILE A 48 -10.73 -7.10 -6.89
C ILE A 48 -9.29 -7.37 -6.49
N PHE A 49 -8.46 -7.67 -7.49
CA PHE A 49 -7.01 -7.70 -7.37
C PHE A 49 -6.39 -6.68 -8.31
N ALA A 50 -5.42 -5.91 -7.82
CA ALA A 50 -4.65 -4.98 -8.64
C ALA A 50 -3.16 -5.14 -8.33
N VAL A 51 -2.32 -5.17 -9.36
CA VAL A 51 -0.87 -5.36 -9.20
C VAL A 51 -0.07 -4.41 -10.06
N ASP A 52 1.08 -4.00 -9.54
CA ASP A 52 2.10 -3.27 -10.30
C ASP A 52 3.07 -4.24 -10.99
N LYS A 53 3.14 -4.14 -12.32
CA LYS A 53 4.06 -4.81 -13.23
C LYS A 53 5.20 -3.86 -13.61
N LYS A 54 6.36 -4.09 -13.01
CA LYS A 54 7.59 -3.36 -13.38
C LYS A 54 8.27 -3.98 -14.59
N ILE A 55 7.89 -3.53 -15.79
CA ILE A 55 8.53 -3.91 -17.05
C ILE A 55 9.73 -3.00 -17.30
N LYS A 56 10.94 -3.52 -17.07
CA LYS A 56 12.17 -2.72 -17.13
C LYS A 56 12.75 -2.56 -18.55
N SER A 57 12.34 -3.40 -19.48
CA SER A 57 12.93 -3.46 -20.82
C SER A 57 11.84 -3.70 -21.86
N LYS A 58 11.94 -2.98 -22.99
CA LYS A 58 11.07 -3.17 -24.15
C LYS A 58 11.23 -4.55 -24.82
N LEU A 59 12.29 -5.28 -24.47
CA LEU A 59 12.52 -6.64 -24.95
C LEU A 59 11.69 -7.69 -24.20
N ILE A 60 11.10 -7.32 -23.06
CA ILE A 60 10.25 -8.21 -22.28
C ILE A 60 8.85 -8.15 -22.88
N GLU A 61 8.32 -9.32 -23.21
CA GLU A 61 6.92 -9.47 -23.61
C GLU A 61 6.02 -9.24 -22.37
N PRO A 62 5.24 -8.14 -22.31
CA PRO A 62 4.46 -7.77 -21.13
C PRO A 62 3.48 -8.85 -20.68
N THR A 63 2.90 -9.58 -21.65
CA THR A 63 1.91 -10.64 -21.37
C THR A 63 2.51 -11.83 -20.63
N SER A 64 3.83 -12.02 -20.69
CA SER A 64 4.52 -13.11 -19.97
C SER A 64 4.76 -12.82 -18.48
N VAL A 65 4.59 -11.56 -18.05
CA VAL A 65 4.82 -11.11 -16.67
C VAL A 65 3.48 -11.10 -15.93
N GLU A 66 3.01 -12.29 -15.58
CA GLU A 66 1.81 -12.46 -14.76
C GLU A 66 2.15 -12.38 -13.27
N LYS A 67 1.31 -11.66 -12.51
CA LYS A 67 1.38 -11.61 -11.05
C LYS A 67 0.06 -11.93 -10.35
N ILE A 68 -1.04 -11.92 -11.11
CA ILE A 68 -2.35 -12.44 -10.69
C ILE A 68 -2.59 -13.75 -11.41
N PHE A 69 -2.98 -14.78 -10.66
CA PHE A 69 -3.15 -16.12 -11.17
C PHE A 69 -4.53 -16.63 -10.81
N LYS A 70 -5.29 -17.05 -11.83
CA LYS A 70 -6.50 -17.86 -11.64
C LYS A 70 -6.12 -19.22 -11.05
N ILE A 71 -6.74 -19.59 -9.94
CA ILE A 71 -6.56 -20.91 -9.28
C ILE A 71 -7.69 -21.85 -9.66
N ASP A 72 -8.94 -21.39 -9.55
CA ASP A 72 -10.15 -22.05 -10.04
C ASP A 72 -11.08 -20.98 -10.62
N GLU A 73 -12.27 -21.34 -11.11
CA GLU A 73 -13.24 -20.36 -11.61
C GLU A 73 -13.58 -19.26 -10.60
N HIS A 74 -13.68 -19.61 -9.32
CA HIS A 74 -14.14 -18.74 -8.23
C HIS A 74 -13.02 -18.25 -7.31
N ILE A 75 -11.75 -18.56 -7.60
CA ILE A 75 -10.59 -18.21 -6.77
C ILE A 75 -9.42 -17.75 -7.63
N ALA A 76 -8.80 -16.65 -7.23
CA ALA A 76 -7.53 -16.18 -7.78
C ALA A 76 -6.57 -15.76 -6.66
N THR A 77 -5.32 -15.56 -7.04
CA THR A 77 -4.31 -15.04 -6.13
C THR A 77 -3.43 -14.00 -6.79
N ALA A 78 -3.09 -12.95 -6.06
CA ALA A 78 -2.05 -12.00 -6.41
C ALA A 78 -0.80 -12.26 -5.55
N SER A 79 0.39 -12.06 -6.12
CA SER A 79 1.66 -12.42 -5.47
C SER A 79 2.63 -11.25 -5.36
N SER A 80 3.41 -11.21 -4.27
CA SER A 80 4.55 -10.29 -4.14
C SER A 80 5.75 -10.93 -3.44
N GLY A 81 6.95 -10.68 -3.99
CA GLY A 81 8.21 -11.33 -3.64
C GLY A 81 8.82 -12.08 -4.82
N LEU A 82 9.35 -13.29 -4.58
CA LEU A 82 10.02 -14.10 -5.60
C LEU A 82 9.01 -14.81 -6.53
N VAL A 83 8.93 -14.38 -7.79
CA VAL A 83 7.98 -14.92 -8.80
C VAL A 83 8.12 -16.43 -9.02
N ALA A 84 9.32 -16.99 -8.89
CA ALA A 84 9.54 -18.44 -9.01
C ALA A 84 8.81 -19.23 -7.92
N ASP A 85 8.82 -18.71 -6.69
CA ASP A 85 8.12 -19.31 -5.54
C ASP A 85 6.60 -19.18 -5.72
N ALA A 86 6.13 -18.03 -6.22
CA ALA A 86 4.72 -17.81 -6.54
C ALA A 86 4.18 -18.86 -7.53
N ARG A 87 4.88 -19.08 -8.65
CA ARG A 87 4.48 -20.09 -9.66
C ARG A 87 4.35 -21.48 -9.06
N ARG A 88 5.29 -21.86 -8.18
CA ARG A 88 5.24 -23.16 -7.51
C ARG A 88 4.02 -23.29 -6.61
N LEU A 89 3.72 -22.27 -5.79
CA LEU A 89 2.56 -22.28 -4.91
C LEU A 89 1.24 -22.26 -5.70
N VAL A 90 1.18 -21.50 -6.79
CA VAL A 90 0.02 -21.46 -7.70
C VAL A 90 -0.27 -22.83 -8.29
N ASP A 91 0.75 -23.56 -8.75
CA ASP A 91 0.58 -24.90 -9.30
C ASP A 91 0.08 -25.89 -8.24
N ILE A 92 0.59 -25.79 -7.01
CA ILE A 92 0.11 -26.59 -5.88
C ILE A 92 -1.35 -26.23 -5.56
N ALA A 93 -1.68 -24.95 -5.51
CA ALA A 93 -3.03 -24.45 -5.24
C ALA A 93 -4.04 -24.94 -6.27
N ARG A 94 -3.71 -24.87 -7.56
CA ARG A 94 -4.51 -25.39 -8.67
C ARG A 94 -4.73 -26.88 -8.52
N ASN A 95 -3.68 -27.64 -8.23
CA ASN A 95 -3.81 -29.08 -8.03
C ASN A 95 -4.72 -29.39 -6.83
N GLN A 96 -4.51 -28.71 -5.70
CA GLN A 96 -5.30 -28.91 -4.49
C GLN A 96 -6.78 -28.57 -4.69
N ALA A 97 -7.09 -27.51 -5.45
CA ALA A 97 -8.47 -27.16 -5.80
C ALA A 97 -9.17 -28.28 -6.59
N GLN A 98 -8.48 -28.86 -7.57
CA GLN A 98 -9.03 -29.99 -8.35
C GLN A 98 -9.13 -31.28 -7.54
N VAL A 99 -8.16 -31.56 -6.66
CA VAL A 99 -8.20 -32.70 -5.73
C VAL A 99 -9.41 -32.59 -4.80
N ASN A 100 -9.70 -31.40 -4.27
CA ASN A 100 -10.89 -31.18 -3.43
C ASN A 100 -12.18 -31.48 -4.21
N ARG A 101 -12.29 -30.93 -5.43
CA ARG A 101 -13.44 -31.15 -6.32
C ARG A 101 -13.64 -32.62 -6.65
N LEU A 102 -12.55 -33.36 -6.89
CA LEU A 102 -12.63 -34.80 -7.17
C LEU A 102 -13.05 -35.61 -5.92
N ARG A 103 -12.52 -35.24 -4.75
CA ARG A 103 -12.71 -36.00 -3.51
C ARG A 103 -14.07 -35.77 -2.85
N TYR A 104 -14.54 -34.52 -2.88
CA TYR A 104 -15.73 -34.09 -2.14
C TYR A 104 -16.88 -33.67 -3.06
N HIS A 105 -16.66 -33.64 -4.39
CA HIS A 105 -17.63 -33.19 -5.38
C HIS A 105 -18.11 -31.73 -5.18
N GLU A 106 -17.28 -30.92 -4.53
CA GLU A 106 -17.53 -29.50 -4.27
C GLU A 106 -16.30 -28.66 -4.58
N PRO A 107 -16.47 -27.42 -5.07
CA PRO A 107 -15.36 -26.48 -5.19
C PRO A 107 -14.71 -26.24 -3.83
N ILE A 108 -13.38 -26.12 -3.78
CA ILE A 108 -12.68 -25.78 -2.54
C ILE A 108 -13.12 -24.39 -2.06
N THR A 109 -13.31 -24.22 -0.75
CA THR A 109 -13.60 -22.89 -0.18
C THR A 109 -12.34 -22.01 -0.20
N VAL A 110 -12.50 -20.69 -0.25
CA VAL A 110 -11.35 -19.75 -0.23
C VAL A 110 -10.54 -19.95 1.06
N THR A 111 -11.23 -20.07 2.20
CA THR A 111 -10.61 -20.34 3.50
C THR A 111 -9.89 -21.68 3.52
N GLY A 112 -10.46 -22.73 2.92
CA GLY A 112 -9.85 -24.06 2.87
C GLY A 112 -8.55 -24.06 2.07
N LEU A 113 -8.53 -23.37 0.92
CA LEU A 113 -7.32 -23.23 0.12
C LEU A 113 -6.26 -22.37 0.84
N ALA A 114 -6.66 -21.25 1.44
CA ALA A 114 -5.75 -20.39 2.18
C ALA A 114 -5.08 -21.14 3.34
N LYS A 115 -5.85 -21.88 4.13
CA LYS A 115 -5.33 -22.77 5.21
C LYS A 115 -4.33 -23.79 4.68
N TYR A 116 -4.67 -24.48 3.60
CA TYR A 116 -3.77 -25.46 2.99
C TYR A 116 -2.43 -24.84 2.57
N LEU A 117 -2.46 -23.65 1.98
CA LEU A 117 -1.24 -22.96 1.55
C LEU A 117 -0.41 -22.43 2.73
N GLY A 118 -1.04 -21.88 3.77
CA GLY A 118 -0.31 -21.46 4.96
C GLY A 118 0.28 -22.64 5.73
N ASP A 119 -0.42 -23.78 5.83
CA ASP A 119 0.13 -25.01 6.42
C ASP A 119 1.36 -25.51 5.63
N LEU A 120 1.30 -25.42 4.29
CA LEU A 120 2.43 -25.74 3.43
C LEU A 120 3.61 -24.78 3.65
N GLU A 121 3.37 -23.48 3.67
CA GLU A 121 4.40 -22.46 3.93
C GLU A 121 5.03 -22.67 5.33
N GLN A 122 4.21 -22.92 6.33
CA GLN A 122 4.62 -23.21 7.70
C GLN A 122 5.53 -24.45 7.76
N MET A 123 5.20 -25.51 7.03
CA MET A 123 5.99 -26.74 7.00
C MET A 123 7.42 -26.49 6.47
N TYR A 124 7.60 -25.53 5.55
CA TYR A 124 8.91 -25.10 5.04
C TYR A 124 9.72 -24.28 6.05
N THR A 125 9.11 -23.81 7.14
CA THR A 125 9.82 -23.12 8.23
C THR A 125 10.37 -24.07 9.30
N GLN A 126 9.91 -25.33 9.31
CA GLN A 126 10.27 -26.33 10.32
C GLN A 126 11.01 -27.54 9.74
N SER A 127 11.06 -27.65 8.41
CA SER A 127 11.73 -28.75 7.72
C SER A 127 13.20 -28.42 7.44
N GLY A 128 14.10 -29.33 7.79
CA GLY A 128 15.52 -29.21 7.45
C GLY A 128 15.78 -29.37 5.95
N GLY A 129 16.74 -28.61 5.42
CA GLY A 129 17.18 -28.73 4.03
C GLY A 129 16.34 -27.96 3.00
N VAL A 130 15.31 -27.23 3.45
CA VAL A 130 14.52 -26.32 2.61
C VAL A 130 14.54 -24.91 3.18
N ARG A 131 14.39 -23.90 2.32
CA ARG A 131 14.19 -22.51 2.74
C ARG A 131 12.70 -22.17 2.75
N PRO A 132 12.24 -21.23 3.60
CA PRO A 132 10.92 -20.65 3.47
C PRO A 132 10.70 -20.04 2.08
N PHE A 133 9.43 -19.97 1.67
CA PHE A 133 9.06 -19.27 0.44
C PHE A 133 9.28 -17.77 0.61
N GLY A 134 9.93 -17.12 -0.37
CA GLY A 134 10.16 -15.67 -0.36
C GLY A 134 9.01 -14.91 -1.00
N ILE A 135 7.77 -15.30 -0.72
CA ILE A 135 6.56 -14.77 -1.34
C ILE A 135 5.46 -14.62 -0.28
N SER A 136 4.62 -13.61 -0.47
CA SER A 136 3.30 -13.53 0.14
C SER A 136 2.23 -13.61 -0.94
N LEU A 137 1.11 -14.23 -0.60
CA LEU A 137 -0.04 -14.35 -1.50
C LEU A 137 -1.22 -13.60 -0.91
N ILE A 138 -1.93 -12.86 -1.76
CA ILE A 138 -3.31 -12.45 -1.49
C ILE A 138 -4.17 -13.48 -2.21
N ILE A 139 -4.92 -14.28 -1.48
CA ILE A 139 -5.82 -15.32 -2.00
C ILE A 139 -7.24 -14.81 -1.79
N GLY A 140 -8.02 -14.71 -2.85
CA GLY A 140 -9.37 -14.21 -2.75
C GLY A 140 -10.30 -14.83 -3.78
N GLY A 141 -11.58 -14.73 -3.48
CA GLY A 141 -12.60 -15.36 -4.28
C GLY A 141 -13.95 -15.34 -3.61
N VAL A 142 -14.86 -16.10 -4.21
CA VAL A 142 -16.25 -16.21 -3.77
C VAL A 142 -16.49 -17.65 -3.38
N SER A 143 -16.79 -17.90 -2.10
CA SER A 143 -17.18 -19.23 -1.62
C SER A 143 -18.41 -19.10 -0.74
N ASP A 144 -19.37 -20.00 -0.92
CA ASP A 144 -20.63 -20.02 -0.15
C ASP A 144 -21.43 -18.70 -0.24
N GLY A 145 -21.33 -18.00 -1.38
CA GLY A 145 -21.99 -16.70 -1.59
C GLY A 145 -21.30 -15.52 -0.90
N GLU A 146 -20.15 -15.74 -0.27
CA GLU A 146 -19.37 -14.72 0.43
C GLU A 146 -18.06 -14.42 -0.29
N CYS A 147 -17.77 -13.13 -0.45
CA CYS A 147 -16.46 -12.65 -0.89
C CYS A 147 -15.47 -12.76 0.26
N LYS A 148 -14.33 -13.42 0.04
CA LYS A 148 -13.28 -13.60 1.04
C LYS A 148 -11.92 -13.24 0.47
N ILE A 149 -11.08 -12.62 1.29
CA ILE A 149 -9.69 -12.31 0.98
C ILE A 149 -8.83 -12.70 2.17
N TYR A 150 -7.82 -13.52 1.89
CA TYR A 150 -6.79 -13.93 2.83
C TYR A 150 -5.43 -13.47 2.35
N GLU A 151 -4.59 -13.06 3.28
CA GLU A 151 -3.18 -12.84 3.05
C GLU A 151 -2.39 -13.98 3.69
N THR A 152 -1.37 -14.47 2.99
CA THR A 152 -0.36 -15.38 3.53
C THR A 152 1.00 -14.71 3.66
N ASP A 153 1.75 -15.12 4.67
CA ASP A 153 3.11 -14.67 4.95
C ASP A 153 4.08 -15.86 4.93
N PRO A 154 5.37 -15.69 4.57
CA PRO A 154 6.37 -16.76 4.60
C PRO A 154 6.46 -17.62 5.86
N SER A 155 5.93 -17.16 7.00
CA SER A 155 5.80 -17.95 8.22
C SER A 155 4.69 -19.03 8.19
N GLY A 156 3.80 -18.96 7.19
CA GLY A 156 2.54 -19.69 7.13
C GLY A 156 1.40 -19.05 7.92
N ALA A 157 1.60 -17.84 8.45
CA ALA A 157 0.51 -17.06 9.03
C ALA A 157 -0.50 -16.67 7.94
N ILE A 158 -1.79 -16.80 8.27
CA ILE A 158 -2.89 -16.44 7.39
C ILE A 158 -3.82 -15.49 8.12
N VAL A 159 -4.19 -14.39 7.47
CA VAL A 159 -5.11 -13.39 8.05
C VAL A 159 -6.16 -13.02 7.01
N GLU A 160 -7.43 -12.93 7.44
CA GLU A 160 -8.54 -12.47 6.60
C GLU A 160 -8.63 -10.94 6.63
N TYR A 161 -8.80 -10.32 5.46
CA TYR A 161 -8.85 -8.87 5.31
C TYR A 161 -10.11 -8.41 4.57
N LYS A 162 -10.50 -7.16 4.84
CA LYS A 162 -11.46 -6.41 4.02
C LYS A 162 -10.77 -5.83 2.78
N ALA A 163 -9.64 -5.19 3.00
CA ALA A 163 -8.69 -4.77 1.97
C ALA A 163 -7.27 -4.99 2.50
N THR A 164 -6.34 -5.42 1.66
CA THR A 164 -4.93 -5.57 2.03
C THR A 164 -4.00 -5.28 0.85
N ALA A 165 -2.74 -5.03 1.16
CA ALA A 165 -1.67 -4.82 0.20
C ALA A 165 -0.41 -5.57 0.64
N ILE A 166 0.33 -6.16 -0.29
CA ILE A 166 1.63 -6.80 -0.04
C ILE A 166 2.70 -6.21 -0.96
N GLY A 167 3.96 -6.34 -0.56
CA GLY A 167 5.12 -5.81 -1.32
C GLY A 167 5.58 -4.44 -0.85
N LEU A 168 6.38 -3.78 -1.68
CA LEU A 168 7.09 -2.54 -1.35
C LEU A 168 6.18 -1.40 -0.88
N GLY A 169 5.01 -1.25 -1.50
CA GLY A 169 4.08 -0.17 -1.21
C GLY A 169 2.97 -0.52 -0.23
N ARG A 170 3.12 -1.60 0.55
CA ARG A 170 2.10 -2.06 1.51
C ARG A 170 1.62 -0.93 2.42
N ASP A 171 2.54 -0.29 3.14
CA ASP A 171 2.18 0.61 4.24
C ASP A 171 1.35 1.80 3.73
N LYS A 172 1.79 2.43 2.63
CA LYS A 172 1.05 3.54 2.00
C LYS A 172 -0.33 3.12 1.48
N ALA A 173 -0.45 1.93 0.90
CA ALA A 173 -1.73 1.44 0.40
C ALA A 173 -2.69 1.12 1.56
N LEU A 174 -2.19 0.58 2.68
CA LEU A 174 -2.99 0.34 3.86
C LEU A 174 -3.46 1.64 4.52
N GLU A 175 -2.60 2.66 4.63
CA GLU A 175 -2.98 3.99 5.13
C GLU A 175 -4.15 4.57 4.31
N LEU A 176 -4.09 4.46 2.98
CA LEU A 176 -5.18 4.89 2.11
C LEU A 176 -6.47 4.08 2.33
N PHE A 177 -6.37 2.75 2.49
CA PHE A 177 -7.52 1.90 2.71
C PHE A 177 -8.17 2.16 4.07
N GLU A 178 -7.40 2.46 5.11
CA GLU A 178 -7.93 2.85 6.41
C GLU A 178 -8.76 4.14 6.34
N GLU A 179 -8.39 5.07 5.45
CA GLU A 179 -9.12 6.32 5.26
C GLU A 179 -10.36 6.18 4.37
N LYS A 180 -10.26 5.42 3.27
CA LYS A 180 -11.24 5.46 2.17
C LYS A 180 -12.07 4.19 1.97
N TYR A 181 -11.73 3.08 2.61
CA TYR A 181 -12.49 1.83 2.43
C TYR A 181 -13.84 1.87 3.15
N GLU A 182 -14.89 1.45 2.46
CA GLU A 182 -16.23 1.27 3.01
C GLU A 182 -16.71 -0.19 2.81
N ASP A 183 -17.49 -0.71 3.75
CA ASP A 183 -17.93 -2.13 3.73
C ASP A 183 -18.85 -2.47 2.55
N ASP A 184 -19.55 -1.49 1.99
CA ASP A 184 -20.48 -1.61 0.86
C ASP A 184 -19.93 -1.03 -0.45
N ILE A 185 -18.61 -0.85 -0.54
CA ILE A 185 -17.91 -0.37 -1.74
C ILE A 185 -18.27 -1.21 -2.98
N THR A 186 -18.60 -0.55 -4.09
CA THR A 186 -18.90 -1.20 -5.38
C THR A 186 -17.63 -1.74 -6.02
N ILE A 187 -17.76 -2.54 -7.10
CA ILE A 187 -16.59 -3.00 -7.85
C ILE A 187 -15.86 -1.82 -8.49
N GLU A 188 -16.59 -0.87 -9.05
CA GLU A 188 -16.03 0.30 -9.72
C GLU A 188 -15.26 1.19 -8.74
N ASP A 189 -15.84 1.48 -7.57
CA ASP A 189 -15.17 2.27 -6.54
C ASP A 189 -13.97 1.53 -5.94
N ALA A 190 -14.06 0.20 -5.81
CA ALA A 190 -12.95 -0.63 -5.37
C ALA A 190 -11.81 -0.68 -6.39
N ILE A 191 -12.11 -0.64 -7.69
CA ILE A 191 -11.10 -0.50 -8.76
C ILE A 191 -10.41 0.86 -8.63
N ASP A 192 -11.17 1.95 -8.50
CA ASP A 192 -10.60 3.30 -8.31
C ASP A 192 -9.69 3.35 -7.07
N LEU A 193 -10.15 2.80 -5.94
CA LEU A 193 -9.38 2.71 -4.69
C LEU A 193 -8.11 1.85 -4.84
N ALA A 194 -8.18 0.74 -5.58
CA ALA A 194 -7.03 -0.13 -5.81
C ALA A 194 -5.96 0.58 -6.66
N ILE A 195 -6.36 1.32 -7.70
CA ILE A 195 -5.43 2.08 -8.55
C ILE A 195 -4.83 3.25 -7.77
N ASP A 196 -5.62 3.96 -6.95
CA ASP A 196 -5.11 4.96 -6.00
C ASP A 196 -4.05 4.34 -5.07
N GLY A 197 -4.32 3.15 -4.54
CA GLY A 197 -3.38 2.42 -3.69
C GLY A 197 -2.06 2.12 -4.40
N ILE A 198 -2.09 1.69 -5.67
CA ILE A 198 -0.87 1.49 -6.48
C ILE A 198 -0.15 2.82 -6.75
N TYR A 199 -0.92 3.89 -7.02
CA TYR A 199 -0.37 5.21 -7.29
C TYR A 199 0.40 5.78 -6.09
N GLU A 200 -0.17 5.73 -4.90
CA GLU A 200 0.50 6.18 -3.67
C GLU A 200 1.71 5.28 -3.34
N ALA A 201 1.55 3.96 -3.48
CA ALA A 201 2.62 2.98 -3.32
C ALA A 201 3.83 3.25 -4.22
N ASN A 202 3.60 3.71 -5.46
CA ASN A 202 4.64 4.01 -6.44
C ASN A 202 5.06 5.49 -6.46
N SER A 203 4.65 6.28 -5.48
CA SER A 203 4.96 7.72 -5.37
C SER A 203 4.58 8.49 -6.64
N GLY A 204 3.35 8.27 -7.10
CA GLY A 204 2.73 8.97 -8.22
C GLY A 204 3.11 8.47 -9.61
N LYS A 205 3.74 7.29 -9.71
CA LYS A 205 4.16 6.70 -10.99
C LYS A 205 3.31 5.47 -11.33
N VAL A 206 2.35 5.67 -12.22
CA VAL A 206 1.48 4.62 -12.75
C VAL A 206 1.32 4.82 -14.25
N THR A 207 1.39 3.73 -15.00
CA THR A 207 0.99 3.70 -16.42
C THR A 207 0.00 2.56 -16.65
N GLU A 208 -0.76 2.66 -17.73
CA GLU A 208 -1.71 1.63 -18.16
C GLU A 208 -1.02 0.27 -18.40
N ASP A 209 0.23 0.27 -18.87
CA ASP A 209 1.03 -0.94 -19.06
C ASP A 209 1.58 -1.53 -17.76
N SER A 210 1.74 -0.70 -16.73
CA SER A 210 2.28 -1.13 -15.44
C SER A 210 1.21 -1.75 -14.55
N ILE A 211 -0.08 -1.60 -14.84
CA ILE A 211 -1.14 -2.14 -14.00
C ILE A 211 -1.76 -3.39 -14.62
N GLU A 212 -2.13 -4.31 -13.75
CA GLU A 212 -2.99 -5.44 -14.09
C GLU A 212 -4.08 -5.57 -13.03
N ILE A 213 -5.31 -5.71 -13.50
CA ILE A 213 -6.50 -5.81 -12.66
C ILE A 213 -7.28 -7.06 -13.05
N SER A 214 -7.80 -7.75 -12.05
CA SER A 214 -8.76 -8.83 -12.26
C SER A 214 -9.84 -8.78 -11.19
N ILE A 215 -11.02 -9.25 -11.56
CA ILE A 215 -12.19 -9.30 -10.70
C ILE A 215 -12.67 -10.74 -10.57
N ILE A 216 -13.30 -11.04 -9.44
CA ILE A 216 -14.15 -12.22 -9.27
C ILE A 216 -15.51 -11.70 -8.84
N ASP A 217 -16.46 -11.80 -9.76
CA ASP A 217 -17.84 -11.36 -9.53
C ASP A 217 -18.56 -12.33 -8.58
N LYS A 218 -19.32 -11.78 -7.63
CA LYS A 218 -19.99 -12.56 -6.58
C LYS A 218 -21.18 -13.35 -7.11
N GLU A 219 -21.92 -12.81 -8.07
CA GLU A 219 -23.13 -13.46 -8.59
C GLU A 219 -22.77 -14.69 -9.44
N THR A 220 -21.77 -14.54 -10.29
CA THR A 220 -21.33 -15.57 -11.24
C THR A 220 -20.24 -16.47 -10.66
N ALA A 221 -19.53 -16.03 -9.62
CA ALA A 221 -18.35 -16.68 -9.05
C ALA A 221 -17.29 -16.98 -10.13
N LYS A 222 -17.11 -16.05 -11.08
CA LYS A 222 -16.16 -16.19 -12.19
C LYS A 222 -15.05 -15.16 -12.13
N TYR A 223 -13.84 -15.65 -12.31
CA TYR A 223 -12.64 -14.85 -12.52
C TYR A 223 -12.63 -14.24 -13.92
N GLU A 224 -12.39 -12.94 -13.99
CA GLU A 224 -12.18 -12.18 -15.20
C GLU A 224 -10.99 -11.23 -15.05
N LYS A 225 -10.18 -11.13 -16.11
CA LYS A 225 -9.08 -10.16 -16.19
C LYS A 225 -9.57 -8.97 -17.01
N LEU A 226 -9.46 -7.76 -16.47
CA LEU A 226 -9.93 -6.57 -17.17
C LEU A 226 -9.08 -6.34 -18.43
N PRO A 227 -9.71 -5.98 -19.56
CA PRO A 227 -9.00 -5.64 -20.78
C PRO A 227 -8.20 -4.35 -20.60
N LYS A 228 -7.11 -4.24 -21.35
CA LYS A 228 -6.20 -3.09 -21.26
C LYS A 228 -6.90 -1.75 -21.53
N ASP A 229 -7.84 -1.73 -22.48
CA ASP A 229 -8.56 -0.51 -22.87
C ASP A 229 -9.40 0.06 -21.72
N GLU A 230 -10.00 -0.81 -20.89
CA GLU A 230 -10.75 -0.38 -19.70
C GLU A 230 -9.80 0.16 -18.63
N ILE A 231 -8.69 -0.54 -18.37
CA ILE A 231 -7.67 -0.11 -17.40
C ILE A 231 -7.11 1.28 -17.79
N GLU A 232 -6.87 1.52 -19.09
CA GLU A 232 -6.42 2.81 -19.58
C GLU A 232 -7.41 3.94 -19.26
N GLY A 233 -8.72 3.66 -19.35
CA GLY A 233 -9.76 4.60 -18.95
C GLY A 233 -9.70 4.98 -17.47
N TYR A 234 -9.59 3.99 -16.59
CA TYR A 234 -9.46 4.22 -15.14
C TYR A 234 -8.17 4.97 -14.78
N VAL A 235 -7.05 4.60 -15.40
CA VAL A 235 -5.76 5.27 -15.14
C VAL A 235 -5.78 6.73 -15.61
N LYS A 236 -6.36 7.03 -16.78
CA LYS A 236 -6.50 8.43 -17.22
C LYS A 236 -7.37 9.24 -16.27
N LYS A 237 -8.55 8.73 -15.91
CA LYS A 237 -9.45 9.36 -14.93
C LYS A 237 -8.72 9.67 -13.61
N LEU A 238 -7.89 8.74 -13.13
CA LEU A 238 -7.08 8.94 -11.94
C LEU A 238 -6.06 10.08 -12.13
N LEU A 239 -5.29 10.06 -13.21
CA LEU A 239 -4.24 11.05 -13.46
C LEU A 239 -4.81 12.45 -13.62
N ASP A 240 -5.95 12.60 -14.31
CA ASP A 240 -6.65 13.87 -14.46
C ASP A 240 -7.10 14.39 -13.08
N ARG A 241 -7.73 13.54 -12.27
CA ARG A 241 -8.14 13.88 -10.90
C ARG A 241 -6.97 14.31 -10.02
N LYS A 242 -5.84 13.58 -10.05
CA LYS A 242 -4.64 13.88 -9.25
C LYS A 242 -3.95 15.16 -9.71
N GLU A 243 -4.01 15.48 -11.00
CA GLU A 243 -3.51 16.74 -11.55
C GLU A 243 -4.36 17.92 -11.05
N GLU A 244 -5.69 17.81 -11.09
CA GLU A 244 -6.61 18.82 -10.56
C GLU A 244 -6.40 19.05 -9.05
N GLU A 245 -6.29 17.99 -8.27
CA GLU A 245 -6.00 18.05 -6.82
C GLU A 245 -4.67 18.78 -6.55
N ARG A 246 -3.63 18.53 -7.37
CA ARG A 246 -2.33 19.19 -7.24
C ARG A 246 -2.42 20.68 -7.55
N LEU A 247 -3.07 21.04 -8.65
CA LEU A 247 -3.23 22.45 -9.04
C LEU A 247 -4.04 23.23 -8.00
N GLU A 248 -5.08 22.63 -7.43
CA GLU A 248 -5.86 23.26 -6.37
C GLU A 248 -5.06 23.41 -5.06
N ALA A 249 -4.24 22.43 -4.71
CA ALA A 249 -3.35 22.52 -3.56
C ALA A 249 -2.26 23.59 -3.75
N GLU A 250 -1.69 23.71 -4.96
CA GLU A 250 -0.73 24.76 -5.31
C GLU A 250 -1.36 26.16 -5.21
N ARG A 251 -2.58 26.34 -5.72
CA ARG A 251 -3.34 27.60 -5.60
C ARG A 251 -3.60 27.98 -4.14
N LYS A 252 -4.07 27.04 -3.32
CA LYS A 252 -4.30 27.28 -1.88
C LYS A 252 -3.00 27.62 -1.14
N ALA A 253 -1.89 26.95 -1.49
CA ALA A 253 -0.60 27.24 -0.88
C ALA A 253 -0.05 28.62 -1.27
N GLU A 254 -0.31 29.07 -2.51
CA GLU A 254 0.03 30.42 -2.96
C GLU A 254 -0.82 31.48 -2.24
N GLU A 255 -2.13 31.29 -2.15
CA GLU A 255 -3.04 32.16 -1.39
C GLU A 255 -2.63 32.27 0.09
N GLU A 256 -2.33 31.15 0.76
CA GLU A 256 -1.85 31.16 2.14
C GLU A 256 -0.50 31.86 2.31
N ARG A 257 0.37 31.76 1.30
CA ARG A 257 1.69 32.41 1.32
C ARG A 257 1.53 33.92 1.17
N GLU A 258 0.69 34.37 0.24
CA GLU A 258 0.37 35.79 0.07
C GLU A 258 -0.26 36.37 1.34
N GLU A 259 -1.18 35.66 1.98
CA GLU A 259 -1.80 36.09 3.25
C GLU A 259 -0.77 36.19 4.39
N LYS A 260 0.14 35.20 4.50
CA LYS A 260 1.24 35.23 5.48
C LYS A 260 2.22 36.37 5.23
N GLU A 261 2.55 36.66 3.97
CA GLU A 261 3.42 37.76 3.58
C GLU A 261 2.76 39.13 3.85
N ALA A 262 1.47 39.29 3.53
CA ALA A 262 0.69 40.48 3.82
C ALA A 262 0.56 40.75 5.33
N ARG A 263 0.27 39.71 6.12
CA ARG A 263 0.20 39.81 7.58
C ARG A 263 1.55 40.18 8.20
N LYS A 264 2.65 39.63 7.67
CA LYS A 264 4.01 39.97 8.13
C LYS A 264 4.39 41.41 7.77
N ALA A 265 3.96 41.90 6.60
CA ALA A 265 4.16 43.29 6.20
C ALA A 265 3.37 44.26 7.10
N GLN A 266 2.11 43.95 7.43
CA GLN A 266 1.30 44.72 8.38
C GLN A 266 1.95 44.79 9.76
N LEU A 267 2.35 43.64 10.33
CA LEU A 267 3.02 43.61 11.64
C LEU A 267 4.34 44.36 11.65
N LYS A 268 5.05 44.41 10.51
CA LYS A 268 6.27 45.20 10.36
C LYS A 268 5.95 46.70 10.31
N ALA A 269 4.93 47.10 9.55
CA ALA A 269 4.48 48.49 9.48
C ALA A 269 3.98 49.00 10.85
N GLU A 270 3.18 48.22 11.57
CA GLU A 270 2.72 48.57 12.93
C GLU A 270 3.88 48.70 13.93
N ARG A 271 4.97 47.94 13.73
CA ARG A 271 6.16 48.03 14.57
C ARG A 271 7.02 49.24 14.23
N GLU A 272 7.15 49.56 12.95
CA GLU A 272 7.84 50.79 12.48
C GLU A 272 7.05 52.04 12.91
N GLU A 273 5.72 52.03 12.88
CA GLU A 273 4.89 53.12 13.42
C GLU A 273 5.10 53.30 14.93
N LYS A 274 5.06 52.22 15.72
CA LYS A 274 5.32 52.29 17.16
C LYS A 274 6.73 52.76 17.51
N GLU A 275 7.74 52.33 16.77
CA GLU A 275 9.12 52.79 16.95
C GLU A 275 9.24 54.28 16.60
N SER A 276 8.53 54.77 15.58
CA SER A 276 8.50 56.20 15.24
C SER A 276 7.75 57.07 16.26
N GLU A 277 6.65 56.57 16.84
CA GLU A 277 5.91 57.24 17.91
C GLU A 277 6.76 57.34 19.20
N GLU A 278 7.49 56.28 19.56
CA GLU A 278 8.43 56.31 20.68
C GLU A 278 9.58 57.32 20.46
N GLU A 279 10.16 57.41 19.25
CA GLU A 279 11.20 58.39 18.92
C GLU A 279 10.68 59.85 18.98
N THR A 280 9.49 60.14 18.46
CA THR A 280 8.91 61.49 18.58
C THR A 280 8.58 61.89 20.03
N SER A 281 8.14 60.95 20.86
CA SER A 281 7.90 61.21 22.29
C SER A 281 9.17 61.44 23.11
N THR A 282 10.33 60.95 22.63
CA THR A 282 11.63 61.20 23.27
C THR A 282 12.30 62.48 22.79
N GLU A 283 11.96 62.99 21.59
CA GLU A 283 12.38 64.32 21.13
C GLU A 283 11.55 65.44 21.77
N GLU A 284 10.22 65.30 21.92
CA GLU A 284 9.39 66.30 22.61
C GLU A 284 9.81 66.50 24.07
N ASN A 285 10.18 65.42 24.78
CA ASN A 285 10.71 65.49 26.15
C ASN A 285 12.12 66.11 26.26
N LYS A 286 12.84 66.32 25.15
CA LYS A 286 14.14 67.03 25.15
C LYS A 286 14.01 68.52 24.84
N THR A 287 12.90 68.95 24.25
CA THR A 287 12.60 70.37 24.01
C THR A 287 12.02 71.09 25.23
N ASP A 288 11.37 70.37 26.15
CA ASP A 288 10.81 70.96 27.38
C ASP A 288 11.84 71.14 28.52
N ASP A 289 13.03 70.56 28.39
CA ASP A 289 14.08 70.60 29.43
C ASP A 289 15.10 71.75 29.25
N ASN A 290 14.81 72.73 28.39
CA ASN A 290 15.73 73.84 28.08
C ASN A 290 15.14 75.24 28.30
N THR A 291 14.08 75.35 29.10
CA THR A 291 13.51 76.63 29.54
C THR A 291 13.21 76.64 31.04
N ASP A 292 14.21 76.41 31.90
CA ASP A 292 14.10 76.85 33.30
C ASP A 292 15.47 76.90 34.03
N GLU A 293 16.37 77.80 33.61
CA GLU A 293 17.49 78.24 34.46
C GLU A 293 17.73 79.75 34.32
N THR A 294 16.75 80.59 34.70
CA THR A 294 17.00 82.02 35.02
C THR A 294 15.98 82.56 36.02
N SER A 295 16.22 82.35 37.32
CA SER A 295 15.69 83.10 38.49
C SER A 295 15.96 82.21 39.71
N GLU A 296 16.45 82.61 40.87
CA GLU A 296 16.67 83.87 41.57
C GLU A 296 17.61 83.53 42.77
N GLU A 297 18.38 84.54 43.19
CA GLU A 297 18.90 84.88 44.54
C GLU A 297 19.14 83.81 45.62
#